data_AF-A0A443HQE5-F1
#
_entry.id   AF-A0A443HQE5-F1
#
_cell.length_a   1.000
_cell.length_b   1.000
_cell.length_c   1.000
_cell.angle_alpha   90.00
_cell.angle_beta   90.00
_cell.angle_gamma   90.00
#
_symmetry.space_group_name_H-M   'P 1'
#
loop_
_entity.id
_entity.type
_entity.pdbx_description
1 polymer ?
#
loop_
_entity_poly.entity_id
_entity_poly.type
_entity_poly.pdbx_seq_one_letter_code
_entity_poly.pdbx_strand_id
1 'polypeptide(L)'
;MSRAVTWMKMAGAGIVLCVGGPAFVQYIRPTEEELFKRYNPELQKKSLENRERREKEFDDYVTKLKEWSKSDKSIWVSAQEDADRKRAEMEARTVRAKEEARIQREEMRKELQGEK
;
A
#
# COMPACT_ATOMS: atom_id res chain seq x y z
N MET A 1 22.95 -25.14 -42.71
CA MET A 1 22.38 -25.33 -41.36
C MET A 1 20.93 -25.72 -41.51
N SER A 2 20.48 -26.83 -40.89
CA SER A 2 19.07 -27.21 -40.91
C SER A 2 18.21 -26.17 -40.19
N ARG A 3 16.99 -25.92 -40.68
CA ARG A 3 16.03 -24.99 -40.05
C ARG A 3 15.80 -25.33 -38.58
N ALA A 4 15.82 -26.61 -38.21
CA ALA A 4 15.69 -27.05 -36.82
C ALA A 4 16.83 -26.56 -35.92
N VAL A 5 18.07 -26.54 -36.43
CA VAL A 5 19.25 -26.04 -35.69
C VAL A 5 19.15 -24.53 -35.49
N THR A 6 18.67 -23.78 -36.50
CA THR A 6 18.46 -22.33 -36.37
C THR A 6 17.39 -22.01 -35.31
N TRP A 7 16.26 -22.72 -35.33
CA TRP A 7 15.20 -22.54 -34.33
C TRP A 7 15.66 -22.88 -32.92
N MET A 8 16.43 -23.95 -32.73
CA MET A 8 16.99 -24.30 -31.43
C MET A 8 17.97 -23.24 -30.91
N LYS A 9 18.81 -22.67 -31.77
CA LYS A 9 19.70 -21.55 -31.41
C LYS A 9 18.91 -20.30 -31.02
N MET A 10 17.87 -19.96 -31.79
CA MET A 10 17.00 -18.81 -31.48
C MET A 10 16.24 -19.00 -30.17
N ALA A 11 15.72 -20.21 -29.91
CA ALA A 11 15.07 -20.54 -28.64
C ALA A 11 16.04 -20.43 -27.47
N GLY A 12 17.27 -20.97 -27.61
CA GLY A 12 18.31 -20.85 -26.60
C GLY A 12 18.69 -19.39 -26.31
N ALA A 13 18.92 -18.59 -27.35
CA ALA A 13 19.20 -17.16 -27.21
C ALA A 13 18.04 -16.41 -26.55
N GLY A 14 16.80 -16.72 -26.93
CA GLY A 14 15.59 -16.16 -26.33
C GLY A 14 15.47 -16.46 -24.84
N ILE A 15 15.73 -17.70 -24.42
CA ILE A 15 15.72 -18.10 -23.00
C ILE A 15 16.81 -17.35 -22.23
N VAL A 16 18.03 -17.28 -22.77
CA VAL A 16 19.14 -16.55 -22.14
C VAL A 16 18.79 -15.07 -21.95
N LEU A 17 18.12 -14.45 -22.92
CA LEU A 17 17.72 -13.05 -22.80
C LEU A 17 16.57 -12.84 -21.80
N CYS A 18 15.50 -13.63 -21.93
CA CYS A 18 14.30 -13.51 -21.11
C CYS A 18 14.50 -13.93 -19.64
N VAL A 19 15.35 -14.91 -19.38
CA VAL A 19 15.64 -15.41 -18.01
C VAL A 19 16.95 -14.82 -17.49
N GLY A 20 17.99 -14.81 -18.32
CA GLY A 20 19.30 -14.33 -17.93
C GLY A 20 19.34 -12.84 -17.64
N GLY A 21 18.55 -12.02 -18.34
CA GLY A 21 18.41 -10.59 -18.03
C GLY A 21 17.90 -10.35 -16.60
N PRO A 22 16.68 -10.81 -16.25
CA PRO A 22 16.14 -10.69 -14.89
C PRO A 22 17.03 -11.37 -13.84
N ALA A 23 17.57 -12.56 -14.11
CA ALA A 23 18.45 -13.26 -13.18
C ALA A 23 19.75 -12.47 -12.90
N PHE A 24 20.36 -11.88 -13.94
CA PHE A 24 21.54 -11.06 -13.79
C PHE A 24 21.25 -9.80 -12.97
N VAL A 25 20.11 -9.14 -13.21
CA VAL A 25 19.67 -7.99 -12.41
C VAL A 25 19.51 -8.37 -10.94
N GLN A 26 18.85 -9.49 -10.64
CA GLN A 26 18.70 -9.95 -9.25
C GLN A 26 20.05 -10.30 -8.62
N TYR A 27 20.99 -10.83 -9.39
CA TYR A 27 22.32 -11.18 -8.91
C TYR A 27 23.16 -9.96 -8.52
N ILE A 28 23.10 -8.87 -9.31
CA ILE A 28 23.88 -7.65 -9.02
C ILE A 28 23.17 -6.69 -8.06
N ARG A 29 21.86 -6.87 -7.85
CA ARG A 29 21.07 -6.00 -6.98
C ARG A 29 21.55 -6.17 -5.54
N PRO A 30 21.96 -5.08 -4.85
CA PRO A 30 22.32 -5.15 -3.44
C PRO A 30 21.15 -5.67 -2.60
N THR A 31 21.46 -6.46 -1.59
CA THR A 31 20.46 -6.92 -0.62
C THR A 31 19.92 -5.74 0.20
N GLU A 32 18.74 -5.90 0.81
CA GLU A 32 18.15 -4.83 1.63
C GLU A 32 19.06 -4.42 2.79
N GLU A 33 19.79 -5.36 3.38
CA GLU A 33 20.74 -5.10 4.46
C GLU A 33 21.97 -4.29 3.98
N GLU A 34 22.50 -4.62 2.80
CA GLU A 34 23.60 -3.86 2.20
C GLU A 34 23.17 -2.46 1.81
N LEU A 35 21.93 -2.31 1.31
CA LEU A 35 21.36 -1.01 1.00
C LEU A 35 21.15 -0.18 2.27
N PHE A 36 20.65 -0.80 3.35
CA PHE A 36 20.44 -0.15 4.65
C PHE A 36 21.76 0.36 5.25
N LYS A 37 22.84 -0.42 5.18
CA LYS A 37 24.18 0.00 5.65
C LYS A 37 24.73 1.22 4.91
N ARG A 38 24.29 1.45 3.66
CA ARG A 38 24.69 2.62 2.86
C ARG A 38 23.86 3.87 3.15
N TYR A 39 22.78 3.76 3.94
CA TYR A 39 21.96 4.91 4.30
C TYR A 39 22.67 5.82 5.32
N ASN A 40 22.36 7.11 5.25
CA ASN A 40 22.72 8.08 6.29
C ASN A 40 22.07 7.67 7.64
N PRO A 41 22.72 7.84 8.81
CA PRO A 41 22.18 7.48 10.13
C PRO A 41 20.72 7.91 10.38
N GLU A 42 20.31 9.10 9.93
CA GLU A 42 18.91 9.56 10.06
C GLU A 42 17.92 8.68 9.30
N LEU A 43 18.29 8.25 8.08
CA LEU A 43 17.47 7.36 7.27
C LEU A 43 17.45 5.93 7.82
N GLN A 44 18.55 5.47 8.42
CA GLN A 44 18.58 4.19 9.12
C GLN A 44 17.59 4.18 10.28
N LYS A 45 17.62 5.21 11.13
CA LYS A 45 16.69 5.37 12.25
C LYS A 45 15.23 5.41 11.78
N LYS A 46 14.92 6.26 10.78
CA LYS A 46 13.58 6.36 10.21
C LYS A 46 13.11 5.05 9.57
N SER A 47 14.01 4.29 8.95
CA SER A 47 13.68 3.00 8.34
C SER A 47 13.37 1.94 9.39
N LEU A 48 14.08 1.94 10.52
CA LEU A 48 13.81 1.05 11.66
C LEU A 48 12.47 1.40 12.32
N GLU A 49 12.23 2.68 12.61
CA GLU A 49 10.98 3.15 13.24
C GLU A 49 9.75 2.87 12.37
N ASN A 50 9.87 3.02 11.05
CA ASN A 50 8.75 2.81 10.13
C ASN A 50 8.67 1.38 9.60
N ARG A 51 9.52 0.46 10.06
CA ARG A 51 9.54 -0.92 9.56
C ARG A 51 8.19 -1.61 9.79
N GLU A 52 7.74 -1.67 11.03
CA GLU A 52 6.45 -2.28 11.39
C GLU A 52 5.28 -1.61 10.67
N ARG A 53 5.31 -0.27 10.54
CA ARG A 53 4.27 0.46 9.82
C ARG A 53 4.24 0.05 8.35
N ARG A 54 5.39 -0.06 7.67
CA ARG A 54 5.47 -0.47 6.26
C ARG A 54 5.03 -1.91 6.05
N GLU A 55 5.42 -2.81 6.95
CA GLU A 55 4.99 -4.22 6.91
C GLU A 55 3.46 -4.30 7.02
N LYS A 56 2.87 -3.57 7.97
CA LYS A 56 1.41 -3.49 8.12
C LYS A 56 0.72 -2.84 6.92
N GLU A 57 1.24 -1.72 6.42
CA GLU A 57 0.69 -1.03 5.24
C GLU A 57 0.71 -1.94 4.00
N PHE A 58 1.77 -2.75 3.86
CA PHE A 58 1.90 -3.73 2.79
C PHE A 58 0.88 -4.86 2.91
N ASP A 59 0.74 -5.46 4.09
CA ASP A 59 -0.25 -6.52 4.33
C ASP A 59 -1.69 -6.02 4.12
N ASP A 60 -2.00 -4.81 4.62
CA ASP A 60 -3.29 -4.15 4.42
C ASP A 60 -3.55 -3.91 2.92
N TYR A 61 -2.53 -3.48 2.18
CA TYR A 61 -2.63 -3.26 0.73
C TYR A 61 -2.87 -4.57 -0.03
N VAL A 62 -2.09 -5.62 0.25
CA VAL A 62 -2.25 -6.93 -0.39
C VAL A 62 -3.62 -7.53 -0.08
N THR A 63 -4.12 -7.34 1.13
CA THR A 63 -5.46 -7.79 1.53
C THR A 63 -6.54 -7.09 0.70
N LYS A 64 -6.49 -5.76 0.56
CA LYS A 64 -7.41 -5.01 -0.30
C LYS A 64 -7.27 -5.39 -1.77
N LEU A 65 -6.05 -5.62 -2.25
CA LEU A 65 -5.82 -6.05 -3.63
C LEU A 65 -6.49 -7.39 -3.91
N LYS A 66 -6.40 -8.34 -2.96
CA LYS A 66 -7.11 -9.63 -3.03
C LYS A 66 -8.63 -9.42 -3.00
N GLU A 67 -9.14 -8.47 -2.23
CA GLU A 67 -10.56 -8.13 -2.21
C GLU A 67 -11.04 -7.52 -3.53
N TRP A 68 -10.31 -6.55 -4.07
CA TRP A 68 -10.62 -5.91 -5.36
C TRP A 68 -10.54 -6.89 -6.52
N SER A 69 -9.59 -7.85 -6.47
CA SER A 69 -9.48 -8.90 -7.48
C SER A 69 -10.64 -9.90 -7.49
N LYS A 70 -11.50 -9.94 -6.46
CA LYS A 70 -12.70 -10.79 -6.46
C LYS A 70 -13.86 -10.20 -7.27
N SER A 71 -13.77 -8.92 -7.61
CA SER A 71 -14.77 -8.21 -8.41
C SER A 71 -14.45 -8.37 -9.90
N ASP A 72 -15.47 -8.51 -10.73
CA ASP A 72 -15.32 -8.48 -12.20
C ASP A 72 -14.99 -7.07 -12.74
N LYS A 73 -15.01 -6.05 -11.87
CA LYS A 73 -14.58 -4.70 -12.21
C LYS A 73 -13.06 -4.59 -12.23
N SER A 74 -12.53 -3.61 -12.96
CA SER A 74 -11.10 -3.33 -12.93
C SER A 74 -10.65 -2.93 -11.51
N ILE A 75 -9.45 -3.34 -11.12
CA ILE A 75 -8.87 -3.05 -9.79
C ILE A 75 -8.91 -1.54 -9.49
N TRP A 76 -8.69 -0.71 -10.51
CA TRP A 76 -8.74 0.75 -10.40
C TRP A 76 -10.11 1.28 -10.00
N VAL A 77 -11.18 0.73 -10.57
CA VAL A 77 -12.55 1.13 -10.24
C VAL A 77 -12.91 0.67 -8.83
N SER A 78 -12.57 -0.56 -8.46
CA SER A 78 -12.81 -1.06 -7.10
C SER A 78 -12.01 -0.32 -6.03
N ALA A 79 -10.77 0.09 -6.33
CA ALA A 79 -9.98 0.92 -5.44
C ALA A 79 -10.57 2.33 -5.26
N GLN A 80 -11.08 2.93 -6.34
CA GLN A 80 -11.75 4.24 -6.30
C GLN A 80 -13.04 4.18 -5.47
N GLU A 81 -13.89 3.16 -5.69
CA GLU A 81 -15.11 2.95 -4.91
C GLU A 81 -14.82 2.79 -3.41
N ASP A 82 -13.75 2.05 -3.05
CA ASP A 82 -13.31 1.89 -1.67
C ASP A 82 -12.82 3.21 -1.05
N ALA A 83 -12.08 4.02 -1.82
CA ALA A 83 -11.61 5.33 -1.39
C ALA A 83 -12.76 6.31 -1.17
N ASP A 84 -13.74 6.34 -2.08
CA ASP A 84 -14.91 7.21 -1.98
C ASP A 84 -15.80 6.80 -0.80
N ARG A 85 -15.99 5.49 -0.58
CA ARG A 85 -16.69 4.98 0.60
C ARG A 85 -16.02 5.42 1.90
N LYS A 86 -14.68 5.30 2.00
CA LYS A 86 -13.93 5.74 3.19
C LYS A 86 -14.03 7.24 3.43
N ARG A 87 -14.01 8.05 2.36
CA ARG A 87 -14.19 9.51 2.48
C ARG A 87 -15.58 9.85 3.02
N ALA A 88 -16.63 9.23 2.47
CA ALA A 88 -17.99 9.43 2.95
C ALA A 88 -18.17 8.98 4.41
N GLU A 89 -17.56 7.86 4.81
CA GLU A 89 -17.57 7.39 6.20
C GLU A 89 -16.85 8.37 7.15
N MET A 90 -15.70 8.89 6.74
CA MET A 90 -14.96 9.90 7.52
C MET A 90 -15.76 11.19 7.67
N GLU A 91 -16.34 11.70 6.59
CA GLU A 91 -17.20 12.88 6.61
C GLU A 91 -18.39 12.67 7.53
N ALA A 92 -19.11 11.56 7.40
CA ALA A 92 -20.23 11.21 8.27
C ALA A 92 -19.82 11.13 9.75
N ARG A 93 -18.65 10.55 10.07
CA ARG A 93 -18.11 10.52 11.44
C ARG A 93 -17.81 11.92 11.96
N THR A 94 -17.21 12.79 11.15
CA THR A 94 -16.90 14.17 11.57
C THR A 94 -18.16 14.98 11.82
N VAL A 95 -19.21 14.80 11.02
CA VAL A 95 -20.51 15.47 11.21
C VAL A 95 -21.16 15.01 12.50
N ARG A 96 -21.21 13.69 12.75
CA ARG A 96 -21.75 13.13 14.00
C ARG A 96 -21.01 13.63 15.22
N ALA A 97 -19.67 13.63 15.20
CA ALA A 97 -18.86 14.12 16.31
C ALA A 97 -19.09 15.63 16.59
N LYS A 98 -19.30 16.44 15.55
CA LYS A 98 -19.64 17.87 15.72
C LYS A 98 -21.01 18.06 16.35
N GLU A 99 -21.99 17.24 15.96
CA GLU A 99 -23.33 17.30 16.48
C GLU A 99 -23.40 16.86 17.95
N GLU A 100 -22.72 15.77 18.30
CA GLU A 100 -22.57 15.30 19.68
C GLU A 100 -21.88 16.36 20.56
N ALA A 101 -20.80 16.99 20.05
CA ALA A 101 -20.12 18.07 20.76
C ALA A 101 -21.02 19.32 20.94
N ARG A 102 -21.93 19.59 20.00
CA ARG A 102 -22.90 20.68 20.11
C ARG A 102 -23.93 20.39 21.19
N ILE A 103 -24.50 19.18 21.19
CA ILE A 103 -25.47 18.73 22.20
C ILE A 103 -24.85 18.76 23.60
N GLN A 104 -23.64 18.23 23.78
CA GLN A 104 -22.92 18.28 25.05
C GLN A 104 -22.69 19.72 25.58
N ARG A 105 -22.39 20.66 24.69
CA ARG A 105 -22.24 22.08 25.07
C ARG A 105 -23.56 22.72 25.49
N GLU A 106 -24.65 22.36 24.82
CA GLU A 106 -25.99 22.85 25.14
C GLU A 106 -26.50 22.28 26.48
N GLU A 107 -26.22 21.01 26.79
CA GLU A 107 -26.53 20.39 28.07
C GLU A 107 -25.73 21.01 29.23
N MET A 108 -24.41 21.17 29.06
CA MET A 108 -23.56 21.84 30.06
C MET A 108 -24.01 23.29 30.34
N ARG A 109 -24.51 23.99 29.31
CA ARG A 109 -25.03 25.36 29.46
C ARG A 109 -26.36 25.40 30.22
N LYS A 110 -27.21 24.38 30.08
CA LYS A 110 -28.47 24.26 30.82
C LYS A 110 -28.23 23.90 32.29
N GLU A 111 -27.27 23.02 32.58
CA GLU A 111 -26.88 22.68 33.95
C GLU A 111 -26.32 23.90 34.70
N LEU A 112 -25.44 24.68 34.07
CA LEU A 112 -24.90 25.93 34.64
C LEU A 112 -25.94 27.05 34.86
N GLN A 113 -27.08 27.00 34.16
CA GLN A 113 -28.17 27.97 34.31
C GLN A 113 -29.31 27.47 35.22
N GLY A 114 -29.31 26.17 35.57
CA GLY A 114 -30.33 25.52 36.40
C GLY A 114 -30.01 25.46 37.90
N GLU A 115 -28.80 25.80 38.34
CA GLU A 115 -28.47 26.01 39.75
C GLU A 115 -28.79 27.45 40.20
N LYS A 116 -30.06 27.75 40.46
CA LYS A 116 -30.52 28.83 41.36
C LYS A 116 -31.82 28.44 42.04
#